data_AF-A0A1G2YA14-F1
#
_entry.id   AF-A0A1G2YA14-F1
#
_cell.length_a   1.000
_cell.length_b   1.000
_cell.length_c   1.000
_cell.angle_alpha   90.00
_cell.angle_beta   90.00
_cell.angle_gamma   90.00
#
_symmetry.space_group_name_H-M   'P 1'
#
loop_
_entity.id
_entity.type
_entity.pdbx_description
1 polymer ?
#
loop_
_entity_poly.entity_id
_entity_poly.type
_entity_poly.pdbx_seq_one_letter_code
_entity_poly.pdbx_strand_id
1 'polypeptide(L)' 'MARWSVQQTEQLRDLYVKTNITSDDLIKEQSRLDMFTKELNAQTGTIFSTEEVAGKLLRLRKSKKLPRIRS' A
#
# COMPACT_ATOMS: atom_id res chain seq x y z
N MET A 1 -13.15 -11.04 1.49
CA MET A 1 -12.00 -10.12 1.65
C MET A 1 -10.81 -10.93 2.11
N ALA A 2 -9.72 -10.97 1.35
CA ALA A 2 -8.50 -11.66 1.77
C ALA A 2 -8.06 -11.15 3.14
N ARG A 3 -7.76 -12.05 4.08
CA ARG A 3 -7.38 -11.70 5.44
C ARG A 3 -5.90 -11.32 5.42
N TRP A 4 -5.61 -10.03 5.29
CA TRP A 4 -4.24 -9.52 5.36
C TRP A 4 -3.62 -9.89 6.71
N SER A 5 -2.44 -10.50 6.68
CA SER A 5 -1.67 -10.75 7.89
C SER A 5 -1.13 -9.44 8.46
N VAL A 6 -0.70 -9.50 9.73
CA VAL A 6 -0.03 -8.37 10.39
C VAL A 6 1.24 -8.02 9.62
N GLN A 7 2.06 -9.03 9.30
CA GLN A 7 3.31 -8.88 8.55
C GLN A 7 3.09 -8.25 7.17
N GLN A 8 2.09 -8.69 6.39
CA GLN A 8 1.77 -8.08 5.09
C GLN A 8 1.35 -6.62 5.23
N THR A 9 0.63 -6.29 6.31
CA THR A 9 0.21 -4.92 6.59
C THR A 9 1.40 -4.04 7.00
N GLU A 10 2.38 -4.59 7.73
CA GLU A 10 3.63 -3.90 8.08
C GLU A 10 4.49 -3.66 6.85
N GLN A 11 4.72 -4.68 6.01
CA GLN A 11 5.48 -4.54 4.76
C GLN A 11 4.86 -3.49 3.83
N LEU A 12 3.52 -3.43 3.73
CA LEU A 12 2.84 -2.37 2.98
C LEU A 12 3.14 -0.98 3.55
N ARG A 13 3.15 -0.82 4.88
CA ARG A 13 3.47 0.47 5.51
C ARG A 13 4.92 0.86 5.28
N ASP A 14 5.84 -0.08 5.42
CA ASP A 14 7.27 0.16 5.23
C ASP A 14 7.54 0.58 3.79
N LEU A 15 6.94 -0.12 2.82
CA LEU A 15 7.02 0.24 1.41
C LEU A 15 6.40 1.62 1.14
N TYR A 16 5.25 1.93 1.76
CA TYR A 16 4.59 3.23 1.64
C TYR A 16 5.44 4.38 2.18
N VAL A 17 6.10 4.19 3.33
CA VAL A 17 7.04 5.18 3.87
C VAL A 17 8.25 5.34 2.96
N LYS A 18 8.79 4.22 2.45
CA LYS A 18 9.95 4.21 1.56
C LYS A 18 9.70 4.92 0.24
N THR A 19 8.50 4.79 -0.33
CA THR A 19 8.16 5.47 -1.58
C THR A 19 8.00 6.98 -1.40
N ASN A 20 7.79 7.46 -0.17
CA ASN A 20 7.64 8.88 0.15
C ASN A 20 6.56 9.60 -0.71
N ILE A 21 5.55 8.87 -1.16
CA ILE A 21 4.44 9.36 -1.99
C ILE A 21 3.16 9.30 -1.17
N THR A 22 2.34 10.34 -1.24
CA THR A 22 1.07 10.34 -0.51
C THR A 22 0.13 9.26 -1.05
N SER A 23 -0.71 8.70 -0.19
CA SER A 23 -1.71 7.72 -0.61
C SER A 23 -2.67 8.26 -1.68
N ASP A 24 -2.90 9.57 -1.74
CA ASP A 24 -3.72 10.18 -2.78
C ASP A 24 -3.02 10.13 -4.14
N ASP A 25 -1.74 10.48 -4.19
CA ASP A 25 -0.97 10.49 -5.45
C ASP A 25 -0.69 9.07 -5.93
N LEU A 26 -0.44 8.13 -5.00
CA LEU A 26 -0.34 6.71 -5.30
C LEU A 26 -1.61 6.15 -5.93
N ILE A 27 -2.79 6.58 -5.48
CA ILE A 27 -4.07 6.10 -6.02
C ILE A 27 -4.45 6.83 -7.31
N LYS A 28 -4.05 8.10 -7.47
CA LYS A 28 -4.30 8.87 -8.70
C LYS A 28 -3.46 8.37 -9.88
N GLU A 29 -2.22 7.96 -9.64
CA GLU A 29 -1.33 7.44 -10.67
C GLU A 29 -1.37 5.90 -10.73
N GLN A 30 -2.24 5.36 -11.59
CA GLN A 30 -2.40 3.91 -11.78
C GLN A 30 -1.07 3.18 -12.02
N SER A 31 -0.16 3.77 -12.81
CA SER A 31 1.17 3.21 -13.08
C SER A 31 2.03 3.08 -11.82
N ARG A 32 1.99 4.07 -10.91
CA ARG A 32 2.69 4.00 -9.63
C ARG A 32 2.08 2.98 -8.70
N LEU A 33 0.75 2.90 -8.67
CA LEU A 33 0.05 1.91 -7.88
C LEU A 33 0.36 0.48 -8.33
N ASP A 34 0.46 0.26 -9.65
CA ASP A 34 0.84 -1.02 -10.23
C ASP A 34 2.29 -1.38 -9.88
N MET A 35 3.24 -0.44 -9.95
CA MET A 35 4.61 -0.67 -9.50
C MET A 35 4.67 -0.98 -8.00
N PHE A 36 3.97 -0.19 -7.18
CA PHE A 36 3.88 -0.40 -5.74
C PHE A 36 3.32 -1.78 -5.40
N THR A 37 2.28 -2.21 -6.12
CA THR A 37 1.66 -3.53 -5.97
C THR A 37 2.63 -4.64 -6.36
N LYS A 38 3.37 -4.47 -7.46
CA LYS A 38 4.41 -5.43 -7.88
C LYS A 38 5.52 -5.56 -6.83
N GLU A 39 6.02 -4.44 -6.31
CA GLU A 39 7.04 -4.45 -5.25
C GLU A 39 6.51 -5.08 -3.96
N LEU A 40 5.28 -4.78 -3.58
CA LEU A 40 4.64 -5.38 -2.41
C LEU A 40 4.47 -6.90 -2.58
N ASN A 41 4.05 -7.35 -3.76
CA ASN A 41 3.90 -8.77 -4.07
C ASN A 41 5.24 -9.50 -4.01
N ALA A 42 6.31 -8.86 -4.50
CA ALA A 42 7.66 -9.39 -4.41
C ALA A 42 8.16 -9.50 -2.95
N GLN A 43 7.83 -8.53 -2.09
CA GLN A 43 8.25 -8.55 -0.67
C GLN A 43 7.42 -9.51 0.21
N THR A 44 6.12 -9.60 -0.06
CA THR A 44 5.19 -10.42 0.74
C THR A 44 5.11 -11.86 0.27
N GLY A 45 5.63 -12.17 -0.93
CA GLY A 45 5.45 -13.46 -1.60
C GLY A 45 3.98 -13.78 -1.90
N THR A 46 3.09 -12.79 -1.80
CA THR A 46 1.64 -12.94 -1.97
C THR A 46 1.21 -12.09 -3.17
N ILE A 47 0.34 -12.63 -4.02
CA ILE A 47 -0.17 -11.88 -5.18
C ILE A 47 -1.40 -11.10 -4.75
N PHE A 48 -1.24 -9.80 -4.55
CA PHE A 48 -2.35 -8.86 -4.40
C PHE A 48 -2.66 -8.20 -5.74
N SER A 49 -3.94 -7.93 -5.98
CA SER A 49 -4.39 -7.07 -7.07
C SER A 49 -4.20 -5.59 -6.71
N THR A 50 -4.04 -4.75 -7.72
CA THR A 50 -3.87 -3.30 -7.56
C THR A 50 -5.06 -2.68 -6.81
N GLU A 51 -6.28 -3.16 -7.08
CA GLU A 51 -7.51 -2.73 -6.41
C GLU A 51 -7.53 -3.09 -4.91
N GLU A 52 -7.05 -4.27 -4.56
CA GLU A 52 -6.95 -4.70 -3.16
C GLU A 52 -5.96 -3.84 -2.38
N VAL A 53 -4.81 -3.52 -2.99
CA VAL A 53 -3.79 -2.66 -2.38
C VAL A 53 -4.31 -1.24 -2.21
N ALA A 54 -4.95 -0.65 -3.22
CA ALA A 54 -5.60 0.66 -3.09
C ALA A 54 -6.66 0.67 -1.99
N GLY A 55 -7.54 -0.34 -1.98
CA GLY A 55 -8.58 -0.48 -0.94
C GLY A 55 -7.97 -0.58 0.46
N LYS A 56 -6.86 -1.31 0.60
CA LYS A 56 -6.13 -1.44 1.88
C LYS A 56 -5.49 -0.12 2.30
N LEU A 57 -4.82 0.59 1.39
CA LEU A 57 -4.22 1.91 1.64
C LEU A 57 -5.27 2.92 2.11
N LEU A 58 -6.43 2.98 1.44
CA LEU A 58 -7.55 3.83 1.85
C LEU A 58 -8.07 3.51 3.24
N ARG A 59 -8.22 2.22 3.59
CA ARG A 59 -8.66 1.80 4.93
C ARG A 59 -7.65 2.16 6.01
N LEU A 60 -6.35 1.95 5.76
CA LEU A 60 -5.29 2.31 6.70
C LEU A 60 -5.22 3.82 6.91
N ARG A 61 -5.38 4.60 5.84
CA ARG A 61 -5.48 6.06 5.91
C ARG A 61 -6.67 6.51 6.74
N LYS A 62 -7.88 6.01 6.46
CA LYS A 62 -9.10 6.33 7.23
C LYS A 62 -8.97 5.96 8.71
N SER A 63 -8.26 4.87 9.00
CA SER A 63 -8.01 4.39 10.36
C SER A 63 -6.87 5.12 11.08
N LYS A 64 -6.24 6.14 10.46
CA LYS A 64 -5.04 6.83 10.96
C LYS A 64 -3.85 5.89 11.26
N LYS A 65 -3.83 4.73 10.61
CA LYS A 65 -2.78 3.71 10.74
C LYS A 65 -1.72 3.80 9.64
N LEU A 66 -1.94 4.65 8.65
CA LEU A 66 -0.95 4.99 7.63
C LEU A 66 -0.15 6.20 8.14
N PRO A 67 1.19 6.12 8.22
CA PRO A 67 2.02 7.25 8.63
C PRO A 67 1.80 8.44 7.69
N ARG A 68 1.73 9.65 8.26
CA ARG A 68 1.46 10.87 7.49
C ARG A 68 2.78 11.34 6.87
N ILE A 69 2.94 11.12 5.58
CA ILE A 69 4.04 11.68 4.80
C ILE A 69 3.76 13.18 4.65
N ARG A 70 4.65 14.01 5.19
CA ARG A 70 4.66 15.45 4.97
C ARG A 70 5.65 15.68 3.83
N SER A 71 5.16 15.65 2.58
CA SER A 71 5.93 16.22 1.48
C SER A 71 5.87 17.74 1.52
#